data_AF-A0AAE8F2V8-F1
#
_entry.id   AF-A0AAE8F2V8-F1
#
_cell.length_a   1.000
_cell.length_b   1.000
_cell.length_c   1.000
_cell.angle_alpha   90.00
_cell.angle_beta   90.00
_cell.angle_gamma   90.00
#
_symmetry.space_group_name_H-M   'P 1'
#
loop_
_entity.id
_entity.type
_entity.pdbx_description
1 polymer ?
#
loop_
_entity_poly.entity_id
_entity_poly.type
_entity_poly.pdbx_seq_one_letter_code
_entity_poly.pdbx_strand_id
1 'polypeptide(L)'
;TGYYTPVVEARYTRQGEFQYPIYRMPPRKRGQKLPSRASIYSGGLDDRYVIAWSNSLIDNFIMDVQGSGYVDFGDGRPMRFFGYGGKNGWGYHSIGKELIDRGEVKREDMSMQAIRQWAEEHSPQEVRALLETNPSFVFFKPEDY
;
A
#
# COMPACT_ATOMS: atom_id res chain seq x y z
N THR A 1 -5.48 -5.51 -19.53
CA THR A 1 -5.23 -4.52 -18.46
C THR A 1 -3.80 -4.04 -18.60
N GLY A 2 -3.57 -2.73 -18.74
CA GLY A 2 -2.21 -2.18 -18.83
C GLY A 2 -1.55 -2.21 -17.46
N TYR A 3 -0.35 -2.78 -17.38
CA TYR A 3 0.48 -2.74 -16.18
C TYR A 3 1.16 -1.37 -16.12
N TYR A 4 0.95 -0.63 -15.03
CA TYR A 4 1.61 0.65 -14.77
C TYR A 4 2.34 0.53 -13.44
N THR A 5 3.61 0.94 -13.41
CA THR A 5 4.39 0.98 -12.17
C THR A 5 4.10 2.29 -11.46
N PRO A 6 3.48 2.29 -10.26
CA PRO A 6 3.18 3.51 -9.55
C PRO A 6 4.46 4.21 -9.10
N VAL A 7 4.43 5.54 -9.14
CA VAL A 7 5.39 6.38 -8.43
C VAL A 7 4.75 6.81 -7.12
N VAL A 8 5.45 6.57 -6.01
CA VAL A 8 5.02 6.93 -4.66
C VAL A 8 5.96 8.00 -4.12
N GLU A 9 5.40 9.13 -3.69
CA GLU A 9 6.18 10.15 -2.99
C GLU A 9 6.39 9.74 -1.52
N ALA A 10 7.63 9.82 -1.05
CA ALA A 10 7.94 9.41 0.31
C ALA A 10 9.12 10.17 0.95
N ARG A 11 9.33 9.95 2.24
CA ARG A 11 10.47 10.47 3.01
C ARG A 11 11.11 9.36 3.85
N TYR A 12 12.38 9.56 4.21
CA TYR A 12 13.12 8.63 5.07
C TYR A 12 12.60 8.64 6.52
N THR A 13 12.09 9.78 6.97
CA THR A 13 11.52 9.98 8.30
C THR A 13 10.07 10.46 8.19
N ARG A 14 9.26 10.08 9.18
CA ARG A 14 7.88 10.53 9.32
C ARG A 14 7.83 12.05 9.51
N GLN A 15 7.12 12.78 8.65
CA GLN A 15 7.01 14.24 8.73
C GLN A 15 5.86 14.78 7.88
N GLY A 16 5.22 15.89 8.30
CA GLY A 16 4.15 16.53 7.51
C GLY A 16 3.05 15.54 7.10
N GLU A 17 2.77 15.45 5.81
CA GLU A 17 1.80 14.48 5.23
C GLU A 17 2.37 13.06 5.10
N PHE A 18 3.70 12.90 5.19
CA PHE A 18 4.41 11.62 5.07
C PHE A 18 4.28 10.79 6.36
N GLN A 19 3.10 10.19 6.52
CA GLN A 19 2.69 9.48 7.73
C GLN A 19 2.51 7.97 7.53
N TYR A 20 2.53 7.49 6.28
CA TYR A 20 2.12 6.14 5.94
C TYR A 20 3.32 5.25 5.61
N PRO A 21 3.66 4.28 6.48
CA PRO A 21 4.87 3.49 6.32
C PRO A 21 4.75 2.46 5.19
N ILE A 22 5.79 2.34 4.39
CA ILE A 22 6.08 1.22 3.50
C ILE A 22 7.10 0.33 4.21
N TYR A 23 6.87 -0.99 4.24
CA TYR A 23 7.66 -1.91 5.05
C TYR A 23 8.50 -2.88 4.21
N ARG A 24 9.69 -3.20 4.70
CA ARG A 24 10.41 -4.43 4.32
C ARG A 24 9.89 -5.63 5.11
N MET A 25 10.15 -6.83 4.60
CA MET A 25 9.69 -8.07 5.21
C MET A 25 10.29 -8.26 6.63
N PRO A 26 9.47 -8.37 7.69
CA PRO A 26 9.96 -8.74 9.01
C PRO A 26 10.29 -10.24 9.08
N PRO A 27 11.11 -10.69 10.06
CA PRO A 27 11.37 -12.10 10.27
C PRO A 27 10.07 -12.84 10.56
N ARG A 28 9.88 -14.00 9.94
CA ARG A 28 8.66 -14.79 10.05
C ARG A 28 8.99 -16.28 10.09
N LYS A 29 8.39 -17.02 11.03
CA LYS A 29 8.46 -18.49 11.04
C LYS A 29 7.57 -19.06 9.92
N ARG A 30 7.95 -20.21 9.35
CA ARG A 30 7.14 -20.90 8.34
C ARG A 30 5.74 -21.19 8.90
N GLY A 31 4.70 -20.80 8.16
CA GLY A 31 3.30 -20.97 8.57
C GLY A 31 2.74 -19.90 9.50
N GLN A 32 3.57 -19.02 10.08
CA GLN A 32 3.09 -17.92 10.93
C GLN A 32 2.47 -16.81 10.07
N LYS A 33 1.26 -16.37 10.41
CA LYS A 33 0.71 -15.13 9.86
C LYS A 33 1.32 -13.93 10.58
N LEU A 34 1.73 -12.92 9.82
CA LEU A 34 2.03 -11.59 10.36
C LEU A 34 0.72 -10.83 10.62
N PRO A 35 0.74 -9.69 11.30
CA PRO A 35 -0.46 -8.88 11.55
C PRO A 35 -1.23 -8.58 10.25
N SER A 36 -2.56 -8.47 10.34
CA SER A 36 -3.42 -8.07 9.22
C SER A 36 -3.16 -6.61 8.85
N ARG A 37 -3.60 -6.16 7.66
CA ARG A 37 -3.50 -4.75 7.25
C ARG A 37 -4.00 -3.78 8.32
N ALA A 38 -5.18 -4.03 8.90
CA ALA A 38 -5.74 -3.20 9.96
C ALA A 38 -4.85 -3.15 11.22
N SER A 39 -4.29 -4.29 11.62
CA SER A 39 -3.33 -4.33 12.73
C SER A 39 -2.03 -3.61 12.40
N ILE A 40 -1.53 -3.70 11.15
CA ILE A 40 -0.33 -2.97 10.69
C ILE A 40 -0.58 -1.45 10.72
N TYR A 41 -1.71 -0.98 10.18
CA TYR A 41 -2.08 0.44 10.20
C TYR A 41 -2.26 1.00 11.62
N SER A 42 -2.52 0.14 12.60
CA SER A 42 -2.61 0.49 14.02
C SER A 42 -1.29 0.31 14.78
N GLY A 43 -0.15 0.16 14.08
CA GLY A 43 1.18 0.06 14.69
C GLY A 43 1.59 -1.36 15.09
N GLY A 44 1.00 -2.39 14.48
CA GLY A 44 1.31 -3.79 14.76
C GLY A 44 2.70 -4.27 14.28
N LEU A 45 3.49 -3.40 13.64
CA LEU A 45 4.86 -3.69 13.22
C LEU A 45 5.83 -2.62 13.76
N ASP A 46 7.02 -3.08 14.14
CA ASP A 46 8.10 -2.23 14.62
C ASP A 46 8.63 -1.31 13.51
N ASP A 47 8.87 -0.04 13.84
CA ASP A 47 9.34 0.99 12.92
C ASP A 47 10.70 0.68 12.28
N ARG A 48 11.51 -0.21 12.87
CA ARG A 48 12.77 -0.70 12.26
C ARG A 48 12.58 -1.38 10.90
N TYR A 49 11.36 -1.79 10.57
CA TYR A 49 11.01 -2.40 9.29
C TYR A 49 10.48 -1.39 8.27
N VAL A 50 10.33 -0.12 8.64
CA VAL A 50 9.92 0.92 7.69
C VAL A 50 11.10 1.23 6.76
N ILE A 51 10.81 1.29 5.45
CA ILE A 51 11.78 1.66 4.41
C ILE A 51 11.51 3.05 3.81
N ALA A 52 10.28 3.53 3.93
CA ALA A 52 9.86 4.85 3.49
C ALA A 52 8.54 5.24 4.19
N TRP A 53 8.30 6.54 4.34
CA TRP A 53 7.04 7.12 4.80
C TRP A 53 6.39 7.85 3.63
N SER A 54 5.31 7.32 3.06
CA SER A 54 4.57 7.99 1.98
C SER A 54 3.51 8.94 2.51
N ASN A 55 3.02 9.81 1.62
CA ASN A 55 1.92 10.74 1.86
C ASN A 55 0.54 10.20 1.47
N SER A 56 0.44 8.96 0.98
CA SER A 56 -0.82 8.40 0.47
C SER A 56 -0.98 6.92 0.79
N LEU A 57 -2.05 6.58 1.54
CA LEU A 57 -2.43 5.18 1.79
C LEU A 57 -2.88 4.46 0.53
N ILE A 58 -3.56 5.17 -0.39
CA ILE A 58 -4.04 4.56 -1.62
C ILE A 58 -2.88 4.25 -2.57
N ASP A 59 -1.84 5.08 -2.61
CA ASP A 59 -0.64 4.80 -3.41
C ASP A 59 0.13 3.59 -2.88
N ASN A 60 0.24 3.46 -1.56
CA ASN A 60 0.80 2.25 -0.94
C ASN A 60 -0.01 1.01 -1.33
N PHE A 61 -1.35 1.10 -1.32
CA PHE A 61 -2.20 -0.02 -1.70
C PHE A 61 -2.07 -0.37 -3.19
N ILE A 62 -2.02 0.61 -4.07
CA ILE A 62 -1.81 0.38 -5.51
C ILE A 62 -0.45 -0.31 -5.72
N MET A 63 0.60 0.15 -5.03
CA MET A 63 1.91 -0.50 -5.03
C MET A 63 1.84 -1.95 -4.52
N ASP A 64 1.06 -2.23 -3.47
CA ASP A 64 0.83 -3.61 -2.98
C ASP A 64 0.20 -4.49 -4.06
N VAL A 65 -0.80 -3.97 -4.79
CA VAL A 65 -1.51 -4.71 -5.85
C VAL A 65 -0.60 -4.97 -7.06
N GLN A 66 0.21 -3.98 -7.45
CA GLN A 66 1.16 -4.16 -8.56
C GLN A 66 2.36 -5.05 -8.17
N GLY A 67 2.68 -5.14 -6.88
CA GLY A 67 3.81 -5.89 -6.35
C GLY A 67 5.16 -5.21 -6.52
N SER A 68 5.19 -4.02 -7.12
CA SER A 68 6.37 -3.16 -7.25
C SER A 68 5.98 -1.70 -7.43
N GLY A 69 6.94 -0.80 -7.26
CA GLY A 69 6.76 0.63 -7.44
C GLY A 69 8.07 1.40 -7.43
N TYR A 70 8.06 2.59 -8.01
CA TYR A 70 9.11 3.58 -7.82
C TYR A 70 8.78 4.46 -6.62
N VAL A 71 9.78 4.81 -5.84
CA VAL A 71 9.66 5.72 -4.72
C VAL A 71 10.54 6.95 -4.97
N ASP A 72 9.92 8.13 -4.99
CA ASP A 72 10.61 9.42 -5.03
C ASP A 72 10.77 9.95 -3.61
N PHE A 73 12.01 10.10 -3.16
CA PHE A 73 12.33 10.62 -1.82
C PHE A 73 12.38 12.16 -1.76
N GLY A 74 12.30 12.85 -2.91
CA GLY A 74 12.34 14.30 -3.00
C GLY A 74 13.71 14.93 -2.66
N ASP A 75 14.79 14.14 -2.69
CA ASP A 75 16.15 14.57 -2.34
C ASP A 75 17.03 14.87 -3.58
N GLY A 76 16.42 14.92 -4.77
CA GLY A 76 17.09 15.18 -6.05
C GLY A 76 17.84 13.97 -6.63
N ARG A 77 17.78 12.80 -5.98
CA ARG A 77 18.36 11.55 -6.51
C ARG A 77 17.37 10.83 -7.44
N PRO A 78 17.84 9.88 -8.26
CA PRO A 78 16.94 9.02 -9.03
C PRO A 78 15.93 8.29 -8.14
N MET A 79 14.70 8.14 -8.64
CA MET A 79 13.68 7.34 -7.97
C MET A 79 14.18 5.92 -7.70
N ARG A 80 13.91 5.42 -6.50
CA ARG A 80 14.33 4.08 -6.11
C ARG A 80 13.25 3.06 -6.47
N PHE A 81 13.65 1.99 -7.14
CA PHE A 81 12.73 0.89 -7.42
C PHE A 81 12.65 -0.07 -6.23
N PHE A 82 11.42 -0.46 -5.90
CA PHE A 82 11.13 -1.45 -4.87
C PHE A 82 10.29 -2.58 -5.46
N GLY A 83 10.81 -3.79 -5.38
CA GLY A 83 10.15 -5.02 -5.81
C GLY A 83 9.51 -5.78 -4.66
N TYR A 84 8.75 -6.82 -4.99
CA TYR A 84 8.07 -7.68 -4.02
C TYR A 84 9.07 -8.39 -3.08
N GLY A 85 8.91 -8.14 -1.78
CA GLY A 85 9.70 -8.71 -0.69
C GLY A 85 8.98 -9.79 0.12
N GLY A 86 7.65 -9.92 -0.02
CA GLY A 86 6.86 -10.92 0.70
C GLY A 86 5.44 -10.46 1.02
N LYS A 87 4.69 -11.30 1.75
CA LYS A 87 3.33 -11.00 2.21
C LYS A 87 3.06 -11.49 3.62
N ASN A 88 2.08 -10.88 4.29
CA ASN A 88 1.72 -11.17 5.68
C ASN A 88 1.03 -12.54 5.91
N GLY A 89 0.59 -13.20 4.83
CA GLY A 89 -0.01 -14.54 4.89
C GLY A 89 -1.54 -14.57 5.04
N TRP A 90 -2.20 -13.42 4.95
CA TRP A 90 -3.65 -13.34 4.81
C TRP A 90 -4.07 -13.45 3.34
N GLY A 91 -5.29 -13.90 3.09
CA GLY A 91 -5.87 -13.91 1.74
C GLY A 91 -6.21 -12.48 1.30
N TYR A 92 -6.10 -12.21 -0.01
CA TYR A 92 -6.51 -10.94 -0.58
C TYR A 92 -8.04 -10.87 -0.63
N HIS A 93 -8.60 -9.73 -0.20
CA HIS A 93 -9.99 -9.37 -0.44
C HIS A 93 -10.05 -8.18 -1.40
N SER A 94 -10.98 -8.23 -2.37
CA SER A 94 -11.05 -7.23 -3.44
C SER A 94 -11.75 -5.95 -2.96
N ILE A 95 -11.00 -4.87 -2.78
CA ILE A 95 -11.59 -3.56 -2.44
C ILE A 95 -12.43 -2.98 -3.58
N GLY A 96 -12.15 -3.34 -4.84
CA GLY A 96 -12.99 -2.95 -5.97
C GLY A 96 -14.36 -3.65 -5.90
N LYS A 97 -14.39 -4.91 -5.47
CA LYS A 97 -15.67 -5.59 -5.21
C LYS A 97 -16.41 -4.95 -4.03
N GLU A 98 -15.69 -4.58 -2.96
CA GLU A 98 -16.25 -3.89 -1.81
C GLU A 98 -16.93 -2.57 -2.23
N LEU A 99 -16.30 -1.75 -3.08
CA LEU A 99 -16.89 -0.52 -3.61
C LEU A 99 -18.13 -0.78 -4.48
N ILE A 100 -18.11 -1.83 -5.31
CA ILE A 100 -19.29 -2.22 -6.11
C ILE A 100 -20.44 -2.64 -5.19
N ASP A 101 -20.16 -3.47 -4.18
CA ASP A 101 -21.19 -3.98 -3.28
C ASP A 101 -21.81 -2.87 -2.42
N ARG A 102 -21.05 -1.80 -2.13
CA ARG A 102 -21.54 -0.58 -1.48
C ARG A 102 -22.31 0.35 -2.42
N GLY A 103 -22.23 0.15 -3.74
CA GLY A 103 -22.85 1.02 -4.74
C GLY A 103 -22.07 2.31 -5.02
N GLU A 104 -20.84 2.42 -4.54
CA GLU A 104 -19.98 3.61 -4.67
C GLU A 104 -19.40 3.75 -6.08
N VAL A 105 -19.13 2.62 -6.73
CA VAL A 105 -18.59 2.57 -8.09
C VAL A 105 -19.29 1.46 -8.87
N LYS A 106 -19.77 1.77 -10.08
CA LYS A 106 -20.41 0.77 -10.93
C LYS A 106 -19.42 -0.30 -11.39
N ARG A 107 -19.92 -1.51 -11.63
CA ARG A 107 -19.08 -2.63 -12.07
C ARG A 107 -18.40 -2.37 -13.41
N GLU A 108 -19.11 -1.78 -14.38
CA GLU A 108 -18.54 -1.43 -15.69
C GLU A 108 -17.44 -0.37 -15.63
N ASP A 109 -17.47 0.50 -14.61
CA ASP A 109 -16.50 1.60 -14.44
C ASP A 109 -15.31 1.21 -13.54
N MET A 110 -15.37 0.02 -12.92
CA MET A 110 -14.38 -0.41 -11.93
C MET A 110 -12.98 -0.59 -12.54
N SER A 111 -12.02 0.18 -12.02
CA SER A 111 -10.62 0.16 -12.42
C SER A 111 -9.73 0.66 -11.28
N MET A 112 -8.41 0.48 -11.38
CA MET A 112 -7.48 1.08 -10.41
C MET A 112 -7.60 2.61 -10.37
N GLN A 113 -7.90 3.23 -11.52
CA GLN A 113 -8.12 4.67 -11.60
C GLN A 113 -9.40 5.09 -10.87
N ALA A 114 -10.49 4.33 -11.02
CA ALA A 114 -11.73 4.59 -10.28
C ALA A 114 -11.55 4.44 -8.77
N ILE A 115 -10.77 3.45 -8.30
CA ILE A 115 -10.46 3.31 -6.87
C ILE A 115 -9.62 4.49 -6.37
N ARG A 116 -8.62 4.93 -7.15
CA ARG A 116 -7.83 6.12 -6.81
C ARG A 116 -8.71 7.36 -6.72
N GLN A 117 -9.56 7.59 -7.71
CA GLN A 117 -10.49 8.72 -7.72
C GLN A 117 -11.42 8.68 -6.50
N TRP A 118 -12.01 7.51 -6.20
CA TRP A 118 -12.84 7.35 -5.02
C TRP A 118 -12.06 7.74 -3.75
N ALA A 119 -10.80 7.34 -3.62
CA ALA A 119 -9.98 7.70 -2.47
C ALA A 119 -9.63 9.19 -2.39
N GLU A 120 -9.48 9.89 -3.53
CA GLU A 120 -9.24 11.34 -3.59
C GLU A 120 -10.49 12.15 -3.19
N GLU A 121 -11.68 11.59 -3.39
CA GLU A 121 -12.96 12.22 -3.07
C GLU A 121 -13.43 11.95 -1.62
N HIS A 122 -12.76 11.06 -0.88
CA HIS A 122 -13.16 10.63 0.47
C HIS A 122 -12.13 10.97 1.55
N SER A 123 -12.56 10.99 2.80
CA SER A 123 -11.68 11.28 3.93
C SER A 123 -10.62 10.18 4.14
N PRO A 124 -9.45 10.52 4.74
CA PRO A 124 -8.44 9.52 5.09
C PRO A 124 -8.98 8.36 5.94
N GLN A 125 -9.98 8.61 6.78
CA GLN A 125 -10.63 7.61 7.62
C GLN A 125 -11.48 6.63 6.80
N GLU A 126 -12.24 7.13 5.81
CA GLU A 126 -13.03 6.30 4.90
C GLU A 126 -12.14 5.46 4.00
N VAL A 127 -11.08 6.06 3.45
CA VAL A 127 -10.06 5.34 2.68
C VAL A 127 -9.45 4.24 3.53
N ARG A 128 -9.02 4.56 4.75
CA ARG A 128 -8.48 3.56 5.67
C ARG A 128 -9.47 2.42 5.91
N ALA A 129 -10.74 2.72 6.21
CA ALA A 129 -11.77 1.71 6.47
C ALA A 129 -12.02 0.80 5.25
N LEU A 130 -12.01 1.35 4.03
CA LEU A 130 -12.07 0.55 2.80
C LEU A 130 -10.87 -0.39 2.68
N LEU A 131 -9.66 0.15 2.83
CA LEU A 131 -8.43 -0.64 2.66
C LEU A 131 -8.34 -1.76 3.71
N GLU A 132 -8.77 -1.50 4.94
CA GLU A 132 -8.79 -2.49 6.03
C GLU A 132 -9.71 -3.69 5.78
N THR A 133 -10.64 -3.61 4.83
CA THR A 133 -11.42 -4.78 4.37
C THR A 133 -10.54 -5.86 3.71
N ASN A 134 -9.36 -5.48 3.21
CA ASN A 134 -8.35 -6.40 2.70
C ASN A 134 -7.27 -6.70 3.76
N PRO A 135 -7.30 -7.87 4.43
CA PRO A 135 -6.33 -8.19 5.47
C PRO A 135 -4.93 -8.48 4.90
N SER A 136 -4.79 -8.75 3.60
CA SER A 136 -3.50 -8.98 2.94
C SER A 136 -2.66 -7.71 2.92
N PHE A 137 -1.35 -7.86 3.17
CA PHE A 137 -0.36 -6.78 3.16
C PHE A 137 0.92 -7.27 2.47
N VAL A 138 1.52 -6.42 1.64
CA VAL A 138 2.73 -6.70 0.87
C VAL A 138 3.92 -5.98 1.52
N PHE A 139 5.06 -6.66 1.51
CA PHE A 139 6.33 -6.11 1.96
C PHE A 139 7.24 -5.98 0.74
N PHE A 140 8.16 -5.00 0.77
CA PHE A 140 9.01 -4.70 -0.37
C PHE A 140 10.49 -4.83 -0.03
N LYS A 141 11.31 -4.88 -1.08
CA LYS A 141 12.77 -4.84 -1.00
C LYS A 141 13.30 -3.90 -2.08
N PRO A 142 14.38 -3.15 -1.83
CA PRO A 142 15.03 -2.42 -2.90
C PRO A 142 15.54 -3.41 -3.95
N GLU A 143 15.44 -3.03 -5.22
CA GLU A 143 16.20 -3.70 -6.28
C GLU A 143 17.16 -2.68 -6.88
N ASP A 144 18.43 -3.07 -6.93
CA ASP A 144 19.45 -2.30 -7.62
C ASP A 144 19.51 -2.83 -9.06
N TYR A 145 19.26 -1.96 -10.04
CA TYR A 145 19.50 -2.23 -11.46
C TYR A 145 20.86 -1.66 -11.87
#